data_AF-A0A4Y9T6Z9-F1
#
_entry.id   AF-A0A4Y9T6Z9-F1
#
_cell.length_a   1.000
_cell.length_b   1.000
_cell.length_c   1.000
_cell.angle_alpha   90.00
_cell.angle_beta   90.00
_cell.angle_gamma   90.00
#
_symmetry.space_group_name_H-M   'P 1'
#
loop_
_entity.id
_entity.type
_entity.pdbx_description
1 polymer ?
#
loop_
_entity_poly.entity_id
_entity_poly.type
_entity_poly.pdbx_seq_one_letter_code
_entity_poly.pdbx_strand_id
1 'polypeptide(L)'
;MGVLVRFVSSSVRTGFVNALAVLIFSAQLPHLRGAGPATWGMLALGLAIIYGLPRLGAWWGWRALTAIPSPLVCVVALTVLASAAGLPLPTVADLGRLPDALPAFALPGVPFTLETVRIIALPALAIAFVGLLESVLTAAVVDEMTDTPSDKNRECAGLGLANIAASLFGGIAGCG
;
A
#
# COMPACT_ATOMS: atom_id res chain seq x y z
N MET A 1 10.15 -5.64 -23.38
CA MET A 1 9.38 -6.38 -22.35
C MET A 1 7.94 -5.88 -22.21
N GLY A 2 7.62 -4.60 -22.51
CA GLY A 2 6.23 -4.10 -22.43
C GLY A 2 5.19 -4.83 -23.29
N VAL A 3 5.61 -5.51 -24.37
CA VAL A 3 4.73 -6.36 -25.19
C VAL A 3 4.29 -7.62 -24.45
N LEU A 4 5.09 -8.14 -23.50
CA LEU A 4 4.78 -9.39 -22.80
C LEU A 4 3.68 -9.23 -21.74
N VAL A 5 3.56 -8.04 -21.17
CA VAL A 5 2.50 -7.67 -20.21
C VAL A 5 1.12 -7.72 -20.86
N ARG A 6 1.03 -7.53 -22.19
CA ARG A 6 -0.22 -7.65 -22.95
C ARG A 6 -0.79 -9.07 -23.01
N PHE A 7 -0.01 -10.10 -22.66
CA PHE A 7 -0.48 -11.49 -22.65
C PHE A 7 -1.09 -11.94 -21.31
N VAL A 8 -1.13 -11.06 -20.30
CA VAL A 8 -1.84 -11.37 -19.05
C VAL A 8 -3.34 -11.23 -19.27
N SER A 9 -4.07 -12.33 -19.11
CA SER A 9 -5.51 -12.34 -19.31
C SER A 9 -6.21 -11.44 -18.29
N SER A 10 -7.32 -10.82 -18.71
CA SER A 10 -8.17 -10.02 -17.81
C SER A 10 -8.64 -10.85 -16.61
N SER A 11 -8.89 -12.15 -16.80
CA SER A 11 -9.25 -13.09 -15.74
C SER A 11 -8.17 -13.21 -14.65
N VAL A 12 -6.89 -13.26 -15.03
CA VAL A 12 -5.79 -13.34 -14.06
C VAL A 12 -5.67 -12.06 -13.25
N ARG A 13 -5.77 -10.90 -13.91
CA ARG A 13 -5.72 -9.60 -13.22
C ARG A 13 -6.88 -9.44 -12.23
N THR A 14 -8.11 -9.72 -12.67
CA THR A 14 -9.29 -9.64 -11.78
C THR A 14 -9.20 -10.63 -10.62
N GLY A 15 -8.74 -11.86 -10.88
CA GLY A 15 -8.51 -12.86 -9.84
C GLY A 15 -7.47 -12.41 -8.81
N PHE A 16 -6.36 -11.82 -9.28
CA PHE A 16 -5.31 -11.27 -8.43
C PHE A 16 -5.83 -10.11 -7.54
N VAL A 17 -6.50 -9.12 -8.12
CA VAL A 17 -7.05 -7.97 -7.36
C VAL A 17 -8.07 -8.42 -6.31
N ASN A 18 -8.96 -9.36 -6.66
CA ASN A 18 -9.93 -9.91 -5.72
C ASN A 18 -9.25 -10.68 -4.58
N ALA A 19 -8.28 -11.52 -4.90
CA ALA A 19 -7.52 -12.27 -3.90
C ALA A 19 -6.76 -11.32 -2.97
N LEU A 20 -6.12 -10.28 -3.51
CA LEU A 20 -5.42 -9.25 -2.74
C LEU A 20 -6.39 -8.50 -1.81
N ALA A 21 -7.58 -8.11 -2.30
CA ALA A 21 -8.60 -7.47 -1.47
C ALA A 21 -9.05 -8.36 -0.30
N VAL A 22 -9.31 -9.64 -0.56
CA VAL A 22 -9.68 -10.62 0.48
C VAL A 22 -8.52 -10.84 1.45
N LEU A 23 -7.28 -10.89 0.98
CA LEU A 23 -6.09 -11.04 1.81
C LEU A 23 -5.89 -9.83 2.73
N ILE A 24 -6.01 -8.61 2.21
CA ILE A 24 -5.92 -7.37 3.01
C ILE A 24 -7.00 -7.36 4.09
N PHE A 25 -8.25 -7.66 3.72
CA PHE A 25 -9.35 -7.74 4.67
C PHE A 25 -9.09 -8.80 5.74
N SER A 26 -8.62 -9.99 5.32
CA SER A 26 -8.29 -11.09 6.22
C SER A 26 -7.14 -10.75 7.17
N ALA A 27 -6.15 -9.98 6.70
CA ALA A 27 -5.03 -9.50 7.51
C ALA A 27 -5.47 -8.50 8.59
N GLN A 28 -6.64 -7.85 8.44
CA GLN A 28 -7.20 -6.99 9.48
C GLN A 28 -7.91 -7.79 10.58
N LEU A 29 -8.46 -8.98 10.29
CA LEU A 29 -9.24 -9.76 11.25
C LEU A 29 -8.52 -10.07 12.57
N PRO A 30 -7.21 -10.41 12.61
CA PRO A 30 -6.48 -10.60 13.86
C PRO A 30 -6.55 -9.40 14.82
N HIS A 31 -6.62 -8.17 14.30
CA HIS A 31 -6.74 -6.95 15.12
C HIS A 31 -8.11 -6.78 15.78
N LEU A 32 -9.13 -7.51 15.30
CA LEU A 32 -10.49 -7.49 15.83
C LEU A 32 -10.80 -8.70 16.74
N ARG A 33 -9.93 -9.72 16.76
CA ARG A 33 -10.11 -10.89 17.62
C ARG A 33 -9.87 -10.49 19.08
N GLY A 34 -10.89 -10.66 19.92
CA GLY A 34 -10.82 -10.25 21.33
C GLY A 34 -10.83 -8.73 21.54
N ALA A 35 -11.19 -7.96 20.52
CA ALA A 35 -11.20 -6.50 20.60
C ALA A 35 -12.27 -5.98 21.57
N GLY A 36 -11.87 -5.03 22.41
CA GLY A 36 -12.76 -4.37 23.37
C GLY A 36 -13.74 -3.40 22.70
N PRO A 37 -14.72 -2.87 23.47
CA PRO A 37 -15.73 -1.95 22.94
C PRO A 37 -15.12 -0.65 22.39
N ALA A 38 -14.00 -0.19 22.95
CA ALA A 38 -13.29 0.98 22.45
C ALA A 38 -12.78 0.76 21.01
N THR A 39 -12.20 -0.40 20.71
CA THR A 39 -11.71 -0.74 19.36
C THR A 39 -12.86 -0.80 18.36
N TRP A 40 -13.97 -1.44 18.71
CA TRP A 40 -15.16 -1.49 17.85
C TRP A 40 -15.78 -0.11 17.64
N GLY A 41 -15.81 0.73 18.68
CA GLY A 41 -16.26 2.12 18.59
C GLY A 41 -15.39 2.97 17.68
N MET A 42 -14.05 2.84 17.78
CA MET A 42 -13.11 3.53 16.90
C MET A 42 -13.19 3.05 15.46
N LEU A 43 -13.35 1.75 15.23
CA LEU A 43 -13.57 1.21 13.89
C LEU A 43 -14.85 1.78 13.27
N ALA A 44 -15.96 1.74 14.01
CA ALA A 44 -17.25 2.27 13.53
C ALA A 44 -17.16 3.77 13.24
N LEU A 45 -16.53 4.54 14.14
CA LEU A 45 -16.32 5.98 13.94
C LEU A 45 -15.41 6.25 12.73
N GLY A 46 -14.34 5.48 12.56
CA GLY A 46 -13.43 5.62 11.43
C GLY A 46 -14.11 5.37 10.09
N LEU A 47 -14.91 4.30 9.99
CA LEU A 47 -15.73 4.03 8.80
C LEU A 47 -16.76 5.14 8.57
N ALA A 48 -17.41 5.64 9.63
CA ALA A 48 -18.34 6.76 9.53
C ALA A 48 -17.67 8.04 9.01
N ILE A 49 -16.44 8.34 9.43
CA ILE A 49 -15.68 9.50 8.91
C ILE A 49 -15.29 9.27 7.45
N ILE A 50 -14.69 8.13 7.11
CA ILE A 50 -14.19 7.83 5.77
C ILE A 50 -15.32 7.93 4.72
N TYR A 51 -16.48 7.37 5.03
CA TYR A 51 -17.63 7.29 4.12
C TYR A 51 -18.64 8.43 4.27
N GLY A 52 -18.79 9.00 5.47
CA GLY A 52 -19.76 10.04 5.76
C GLY A 52 -19.25 11.43 5.36
N LEU A 53 -17.99 11.74 5.66
CA LEU A 53 -17.42 13.08 5.48
C LEU A 53 -17.48 13.58 4.01
N PRO A 54 -17.11 12.77 2.99
CA PRO A 54 -17.22 13.19 1.59
C PRO A 54 -18.67 13.42 1.15
N ARG A 55 -19.61 12.62 1.66
CA ARG A 55 -21.04 12.74 1.33
C ARG A 55 -21.66 13.99 1.93
N LEU A 56 -21.31 14.31 3.17
CA LEU A 56 -21.75 15.54 3.84
C LEU A 56 -21.15 16.77 3.16
N GLY A 57 -19.86 16.74 2.81
CA GLY A 57 -19.21 17.83 2.08
C GLY A 57 -19.83 18.10 0.72
N ALA A 58 -20.18 17.04 -0.03
CA ALA A 58 -20.90 17.16 -1.29
C ALA A 58 -22.34 17.69 -1.11
N TRP A 59 -23.05 17.25 -0.07
CA TRP A 59 -24.43 17.67 0.22
C TRP A 59 -24.52 19.13 0.70
N TRP A 60 -23.55 19.60 1.49
CA TRP A 60 -23.50 20.97 2.01
C TRP A 60 -22.74 21.98 1.12
N GLY A 61 -22.20 21.54 -0.02
CA GLY A 61 -21.45 22.42 -0.94
C GLY A 61 -20.09 22.90 -0.41
N TRP A 62 -19.56 22.25 0.64
CA TRP A 62 -18.31 22.65 1.28
C TRP A 62 -17.11 22.05 0.55
N ARG A 63 -16.56 22.79 -0.42
CA ARG A 63 -15.43 22.34 -1.27
C ARG A 63 -14.16 21.97 -0.49
N ALA A 64 -13.92 22.59 0.67
CA ALA A 64 -12.73 22.27 1.48
C ALA A 64 -12.78 20.85 2.09
N LEU A 65 -13.97 20.30 2.34
CA LEU A 65 -14.18 18.93 2.83
C LEU A 65 -13.99 17.89 1.72
N THR A 66 -14.07 18.31 0.45
CA THR A 66 -13.76 17.46 -0.71
C THR A 66 -12.28 17.50 -1.07
N ALA A 67 -11.57 18.58 -0.73
CA ALA A 67 -10.15 18.75 -1.05
C ALA A 67 -9.22 17.92 -0.15
N ILE A 68 -9.63 17.65 1.10
CA ILE A 68 -8.84 16.88 2.06
C ILE A 68 -9.29 15.40 2.01
N PRO A 69 -8.38 14.44 1.80
CA PRO A 69 -8.72 13.01 1.83
C PRO A 69 -9.37 12.62 3.17
N SER A 70 -10.56 12.02 3.13
CA SER A 70 -11.24 11.57 4.35
C SER A 70 -10.43 10.58 5.20
N PRO A 71 -9.56 9.69 4.65
CA PRO A 71 -8.68 8.87 5.48
C PRO A 71 -7.70 9.68 6.32
N LEU A 72 -7.21 10.82 5.83
CA LEU A 72 -6.31 11.69 6.59
C LEU A 72 -7.04 12.31 7.78
N VAL A 73 -8.26 12.81 7.56
CA VAL A 73 -9.11 13.36 8.63
C VAL A 73 -9.41 12.28 9.68
N CYS A 74 -9.74 11.06 9.23
CA CYS A 74 -9.98 9.92 10.09
C CYS A 74 -8.80 9.64 11.02
N VAL A 75 -7.58 9.49 10.46
CA VAL A 75 -6.37 9.22 11.26
C VAL A 75 -6.15 10.30 12.31
N VAL A 76 -6.16 11.58 11.93
CA VAL A 76 -5.94 12.68 12.88
C VAL A 76 -7.02 12.72 13.96
N ALA A 77 -8.29 12.63 13.58
CA ALA A 77 -9.41 12.70 14.53
C ALA A 77 -9.39 11.54 15.52
N LEU A 78 -9.18 10.31 15.05
CA LEU A 78 -9.12 9.13 15.92
C LEU A 78 -7.87 9.14 16.81
N THR A 79 -6.71 9.58 16.32
CA THR A 79 -5.51 9.72 17.14
C THR A 79 -5.69 10.75 18.26
N VAL A 80 -6.24 11.93 17.96
CA VAL A 80 -6.53 12.96 18.96
C VAL A 80 -7.55 12.46 19.98
N LEU A 81 -8.62 11.81 19.53
CA LEU A 81 -9.65 11.26 20.41
C LEU A 81 -9.11 10.17 21.32
N ALA A 82 -8.38 9.20 20.77
CA ALA A 82 -7.82 8.08 21.51
C ALA A 82 -6.80 8.56 22.57
N SER A 83 -5.94 9.51 22.21
CA SER A 83 -4.94 10.08 23.13
C SER A 83 -5.57 10.95 24.21
N ALA A 84 -6.52 11.84 23.85
CA ALA A 84 -7.18 12.73 24.81
C ALA A 84 -8.09 11.97 25.79
N ALA A 85 -8.77 10.91 25.33
CA ALA A 85 -9.63 10.08 26.17
C ALA A 85 -8.87 8.94 26.88
N GLY A 86 -7.56 8.77 26.63
CA GLY A 86 -6.74 7.72 27.25
C GLY A 86 -7.24 6.30 26.97
N LEU A 87 -7.76 6.05 25.76
CA LEU A 87 -8.36 4.75 25.44
C LEU A 87 -7.30 3.64 25.39
N PRO A 88 -7.55 2.47 26.01
CA PRO A 88 -6.62 1.34 26.01
C PRO A 88 -6.67 0.60 24.67
N LEU A 89 -6.05 1.17 23.64
CA LEU A 89 -6.03 0.65 22.27
C LEU A 89 -4.59 0.24 21.88
N PRO A 90 -4.42 -0.85 21.11
CA PRO A 90 -3.15 -1.14 20.46
C PRO A 90 -2.75 0.00 19.52
N THR A 91 -1.49 0.38 19.54
CA THR A 91 -0.93 1.47 18.74
C THR A 91 0.00 0.95 17.65
N VAL A 92 0.29 1.78 16.66
CA VAL A 92 1.22 1.43 15.57
C VAL A 92 2.64 1.15 16.11
N ALA A 93 3.03 1.79 17.20
CA ALA A 93 4.32 1.57 17.85
C ALA A 93 4.45 0.15 18.44
N ASP A 94 3.33 -0.51 18.76
CA ASP A 94 3.34 -1.89 19.25
C ASP A 94 3.61 -2.92 18.13
N LEU A 95 3.43 -2.52 16.87
CA LEU A 95 3.63 -3.38 15.70
C LEU A 95 5.08 -3.35 15.20
N GLY A 96 5.86 -2.34 15.60
CA GLY A 96 7.24 -2.18 15.16
C GLY A 96 7.81 -0.81 15.50
N ARG A 97 9.12 -0.68 15.35
CA ARG A 97 9.81 0.60 15.53
C ARG A 97 9.60 1.48 14.31
N LEU A 98 9.22 2.73 14.55
CA LEU A 98 9.23 3.74 13.49
C LEU A 98 10.67 4.19 13.23
N PRO A 99 11.00 4.63 11.99
CA PRO A 99 12.32 5.18 11.70
C PRO A 99 12.53 6.51 12.41
N ASP A 100 13.62 6.62 13.18
CA ASP A 100 14.00 7.86 13.89
C ASP A 100 15.16 8.61 13.20
N ALA A 101 15.65 8.09 12.07
CA ALA A 101 16.75 8.66 11.29
C ALA A 101 16.56 8.37 9.80
N LEU A 102 17.37 9.05 8.97
CA LEU A 102 17.43 8.74 7.54
C LEU A 102 17.92 7.29 7.32
N PRO A 103 17.42 6.61 6.28
CA PRO A 103 17.86 5.26 5.98
C PRO A 103 19.35 5.28 5.63
N ALA A 104 20.12 4.46 6.33
CA ALA A 104 21.55 4.31 6.07
C ALA A 104 21.75 3.26 4.96
N PHE A 105 22.81 3.45 4.19
CA PHE A 105 23.27 2.41 3.28
C PHE A 105 23.67 1.17 4.09
N ALA A 106 23.05 0.04 3.79
CA ALA A 106 23.32 -1.24 4.44
C ALA A 106 23.22 -2.36 3.41
N LEU A 107 24.24 -3.23 3.39
CA LEU A 107 24.12 -4.49 2.66
C LEU A 107 23.17 -5.44 3.42
N PRO A 108 22.38 -6.26 2.71
CA PRO A 108 21.51 -7.24 3.34
C PRO A 108 22.28 -8.13 4.31
N GLY A 109 21.85 -8.17 5.57
CA GLY A 109 22.46 -9.00 6.63
C GLY A 109 22.14 -10.49 6.51
N VAL A 110 21.91 -10.98 5.29
CA VAL A 110 21.58 -12.38 4.99
C VAL A 110 22.78 -13.07 4.33
N PRO A 111 22.96 -14.40 4.50
CA PRO A 111 24.04 -15.12 3.85
C PRO A 111 23.97 -15.01 2.32
N PHE A 112 25.10 -14.67 1.68
CA PHE A 112 25.21 -14.64 0.22
C PHE A 112 25.49 -16.06 -0.32
N THR A 113 24.55 -16.98 -0.11
CA THR A 113 24.66 -18.38 -0.54
C THR A 113 23.66 -18.71 -1.64
N LEU A 114 23.95 -19.77 -2.40
CA LEU A 114 23.01 -20.32 -3.40
C LEU A 114 21.69 -20.78 -2.77
N GLU A 115 21.73 -21.19 -1.50
CA GLU A 115 20.54 -21.55 -0.74
C GLU A 115 19.62 -20.35 -0.54
N THR A 116 20.17 -19.20 -0.11
CA THR A 116 19.39 -17.97 0.04
C THR A 116 18.77 -17.53 -1.28
N VAL A 117 19.53 -17.58 -2.39
CA VAL A 117 19.00 -17.30 -3.72
C VAL A 117 17.85 -18.25 -4.07
N ARG A 118 17.98 -19.55 -3.80
CA ARG A 118 16.94 -20.54 -4.08
C ARG A 118 15.65 -20.28 -3.28
N ILE A 119 15.76 -19.83 -2.03
CA ILE A 119 14.62 -19.50 -1.18
C ILE A 119 13.88 -18.27 -1.71
N ILE A 120 14.61 -17.22 -2.10
CA ILE A 120 14.00 -15.93 -2.50
C ILE A 120 13.65 -15.87 -3.99
N ALA A 121 14.20 -16.74 -4.84
CA ALA A 121 14.04 -16.66 -6.29
C ALA A 121 12.57 -16.62 -6.74
N LEU A 122 11.73 -17.51 -6.19
CA LEU A 122 10.32 -17.59 -6.58
C LEU A 122 9.50 -16.39 -6.05
N PRO A 123 9.57 -16.01 -4.76
CA PRO A 123 8.94 -14.79 -4.27
C PRO A 123 9.41 -13.52 -5.00
N ALA A 124 10.71 -13.40 -5.27
CA ALA A 124 11.28 -12.25 -5.97
C ALA A 124 10.75 -12.15 -7.40
N LEU A 125 10.67 -13.28 -8.11
CA LEU A 125 10.10 -13.33 -9.45
C LEU A 125 8.60 -12.97 -9.42
N ALA A 126 7.83 -13.50 -8.48
CA ALA A 126 6.42 -13.16 -8.32
C ALA A 126 6.21 -11.66 -8.07
N ILE A 127 6.96 -11.07 -7.14
CA ILE A 127 6.90 -9.63 -6.82
C ILE A 127 7.34 -8.79 -8.03
N ALA A 128 8.39 -9.20 -8.76
CA ALA A 128 8.82 -8.51 -9.96
C ALA A 128 7.73 -8.53 -11.04
N PHE A 129 7.06 -9.66 -11.27
CA PHE A 129 5.95 -9.73 -12.23
C PHE A 129 4.78 -8.85 -11.83
N VAL A 130 4.37 -8.87 -10.55
CA VAL A 130 3.29 -8.01 -10.04
C VAL A 130 3.66 -6.54 -10.19
N GLY A 131 4.88 -6.15 -9.80
CA GLY A 131 5.32 -4.76 -9.91
C GLY A 131 5.39 -4.27 -11.35
N LEU A 132 5.86 -5.11 -12.28
CA LEU A 132 5.88 -4.78 -13.71
C LEU A 132 4.46 -4.69 -14.30
N LEU A 133 3.52 -5.52 -13.82
CA LEU A 133 2.12 -5.47 -14.24
C LEU A 133 1.46 -4.17 -13.80
N GLU A 134 1.52 -3.84 -12.50
CA GLU A 134 0.90 -2.62 -11.95
C GLU A 134 1.50 -1.37 -12.60
N SER A 135 2.83 -1.25 -12.67
CA SER A 135 3.51 -0.11 -13.27
C SER A 135 3.15 0.10 -14.76
N VAL A 136 3.05 -0.96 -15.56
CA VAL A 136 2.63 -0.84 -16.97
C VAL A 136 1.14 -0.50 -17.11
N LEU A 137 0.29 -0.98 -16.21
CA LEU A 137 -1.14 -0.66 -16.20
C LEU A 137 -1.36 0.79 -15.77
N THR A 138 -0.70 1.25 -14.70
CA THR A 138 -0.71 2.64 -14.26
C THR A 138 -0.23 3.56 -15.38
N ALA A 139 0.89 3.23 -16.02
CA ALA A 139 1.40 4.00 -17.15
C ALA A 139 0.39 4.05 -18.32
N ALA A 140 -0.30 2.95 -18.63
CA ALA A 140 -1.30 2.94 -19.69
C ALA A 140 -2.53 3.81 -19.35
N VAL A 141 -2.99 3.80 -18.09
CA VAL A 141 -4.09 4.65 -17.62
C VAL A 141 -3.69 6.11 -17.67
N VAL A 142 -2.48 6.46 -17.23
CA VAL A 142 -1.96 7.83 -17.28
C VAL A 142 -1.80 8.30 -18.73
N ASP A 143 -1.27 7.45 -19.61
CA ASP A 143 -1.13 7.76 -21.03
C ASP A 143 -2.50 8.08 -21.67
N GLU A 144 -3.53 7.30 -21.34
CA GLU A 144 -4.91 7.50 -21.82
C GLU A 144 -5.54 8.78 -21.24
N MET A 145 -5.30 9.08 -19.97
CA MET A 145 -5.81 10.30 -19.33
C MET A 145 -5.14 11.58 -19.82
N THR A 146 -3.90 11.48 -20.30
CA THR A 146 -3.06 12.64 -20.68
C THR A 146 -2.85 12.75 -22.20
N ASP A 147 -3.34 11.78 -22.97
CA ASP A 147 -3.06 11.63 -24.41
C ASP A 147 -1.56 11.64 -24.75
N THR A 148 -0.70 11.22 -23.82
CA THR A 148 0.77 11.24 -23.98
C THR A 148 1.35 9.83 -23.87
N PRO A 149 2.07 9.32 -24.88
CA PRO A 149 2.62 7.96 -24.82
C PRO A 149 3.89 7.91 -23.96
N SER A 150 3.96 6.95 -23.03
CA SER A 150 5.17 6.64 -22.24
C SER A 150 6.01 5.51 -22.84
N ASP A 151 7.31 5.43 -22.48
CA ASP A 151 8.16 4.27 -22.78
C ASP A 151 8.14 3.26 -21.63
N LYS A 152 7.48 2.13 -21.87
CA LYS A 152 7.24 1.09 -20.87
C LYS A 152 8.51 0.33 -20.53
N ASN A 153 9.48 0.23 -21.45
CA ASN A 153 10.75 -0.43 -21.13
C ASN A 153 11.58 0.45 -20.19
N ARG A 154 11.55 1.78 -20.38
CA ARG A 154 12.20 2.74 -19.48
C ARG A 154 11.57 2.72 -18.09
N GLU A 155 10.25 2.63 -18.02
CA GLU A 155 9.50 2.47 -16.78
C GLU A 155 9.90 1.19 -16.02
N CYS A 156 9.91 0.03 -16.71
CA CYS A 156 10.33 -1.24 -16.10
C CYS A 156 11.78 -1.20 -15.60
N ALA A 157 12.69 -0.57 -16.35
CA ALA A 157 14.08 -0.41 -15.93
C ALA A 157 14.19 0.48 -14.69
N GLY A 158 13.46 1.61 -14.68
CA GLY A 158 13.36 2.52 -13.55
C GLY A 158 12.86 1.82 -12.29
N LEU A 159 11.80 1.02 -12.41
CA LEU A 159 11.24 0.22 -11.31
C LEU A 159 12.28 -0.77 -10.73
N GLY A 160 13.03 -1.45 -11.59
CA GLY A 160 14.09 -2.39 -11.16
C GLY A 160 15.22 -1.68 -10.42
N LEU A 161 15.72 -0.57 -10.99
CA LEU A 161 16.76 0.26 -10.38
C LEU A 161 16.31 0.86 -9.04
N ALA A 162 15.07 1.35 -8.97
CA ALA A 162 14.51 1.90 -7.74
C ALA A 162 14.39 0.84 -6.63
N ASN A 163 13.95 -0.38 -6.96
CA ASN A 163 13.87 -1.47 -5.99
C ASN A 163 15.25 -1.96 -5.52
N ILE A 164 16.24 -2.03 -6.42
CA ILE A 164 17.62 -2.33 -6.05
C ILE A 164 18.15 -1.26 -5.10
N ALA A 165 17.98 0.02 -5.44
CA ALA A 165 18.40 1.13 -4.58
C ALA A 165 17.69 1.07 -3.23
N ALA A 166 16.36 0.93 -3.20
CA ALA A 166 15.58 0.81 -1.97
C ALA A 166 16.08 -0.34 -1.07
N SER A 167 16.42 -1.50 -1.64
CA SER A 167 16.96 -2.63 -0.88
C SER A 167 18.27 -2.33 -0.16
N LEU A 168 19.13 -1.49 -0.75
CA LEU A 168 20.41 -1.05 -0.17
C LEU A 168 20.22 -0.05 0.99
N PHE A 169 19.00 0.44 1.18
CA PHE A 169 18.59 1.36 2.24
C PHE A 169 17.59 0.71 3.21
N GLY A 170 17.45 -0.63 3.17
CA GLY A 170 16.53 -1.37 4.03
C GLY A 170 15.04 -1.21 3.66
N GLY A 171 14.75 -0.72 2.46
CA GLY A 171 13.40 -0.55 1.95
C GLY A 171 12.74 -1.87 1.52
N ILE A 172 11.40 -1.85 1.48
CA ILE A 172 10.58 -2.94 0.93
C ILE A 172 10.42 -2.79 -0.58
N ALA A 173 10.02 -3.87 -1.25
CA ALA A 173 9.70 -3.82 -2.67
C ALA A 173 8.48 -2.93 -2.93
N GLY A 174 8.58 -2.06 -3.93
CA GLY A 174 7.54 -1.13 -4.37
C GLY A 174 7.11 -1.34 -5.82
N CYS A 175 5.96 -0.78 -6.16
CA CYS A 175 5.39 -0.72 -7.50
C CYS A 175 4.61 0.59 -7.69
N GLY A 176 4.25 0.89 -8.94
CA GLY A 176 3.49 2.07 -9.34
C GLY A 176 2.03 1.77 -9.64
#